data_AF-A0A356EJW5-F1
#
_entry.id   AF-A0A356EJW5-F1
#
_cell.length_a   1.000
_cell.length_b   1.000
_cell.length_c   1.000
_cell.angle_alpha   90.00
_cell.angle_beta   90.00
_cell.angle_gamma   90.00
#
_symmetry.space_group_name_H-M   'P 1'
#
loop_
_entity.id
_entity.type
_entity.pdbx_description
1 polymer ?
#
loop_
_entity_poly.entity_id
_entity_poly.type
_entity_poly.pdbx_seq_one_letter_code
_entity_poly.pdbx_strand_id
1 'polypeptide(L)'
;WMKRDDLTSVEFPASKGNSGTTSEAWSFGLRNEGHASGPGLSVRANYNGLGDTTRLNTATEGLTEAGKVLDGEWYHIALVIDQTTGLFQAYINGVGSGPDGDNSLWDSNETSYSVTFPTDGTVDFDTAVSLYLGAAGTATGRSSPYKGDIDDFAIWTRALSAAEILAIYQGADILAPQDDIPGDADGNGIVNDADAKRLAENWGATVLNDTYATWWEMGDFNGDNVVNAADASILAANWGWGTSGEATASVPEPGVLALLIGLVCLMTTPRGRKR
;
A
#
# COMPACT_ATOMS: atom_id res chain seq x y z
N TRP A 1 8.08 -9.06 7.62
CA TRP A 1 7.19 -10.06 8.26
C TRP A 1 7.60 -10.33 9.70
N MET A 2 6.64 -10.68 10.56
CA MET A 2 6.90 -11.10 11.95
C MET A 2 5.97 -12.24 12.37
N LYS A 3 6.42 -13.11 13.27
CA LYS A 3 5.61 -14.10 13.97
C LYS A 3 5.95 -14.12 15.45
N ARG A 4 4.97 -13.80 16.29
CA ARG A 4 5.13 -13.66 17.75
C ARG A 4 4.97 -15.02 18.44
N ASP A 5 5.69 -15.24 19.54
CA ASP A 5 5.64 -16.49 20.32
C ASP A 5 5.11 -16.31 21.77
N ASP A 6 4.91 -15.08 22.24
CA ASP A 6 4.47 -14.80 23.62
C ASP A 6 3.48 -13.63 23.73
N LEU A 7 2.20 -13.94 23.84
CA LEU A 7 1.11 -12.99 24.08
C LEU A 7 1.10 -12.37 25.48
N THR A 8 1.92 -12.81 26.43
CA THR A 8 1.81 -12.37 27.84
C THR A 8 2.57 -11.08 28.14
N SER A 9 3.52 -10.70 27.27
CA SER A 9 4.42 -9.57 27.49
C SER A 9 4.24 -8.44 26.48
N VAL A 10 4.66 -7.22 26.82
CA VAL A 10 4.72 -6.13 25.83
C VAL A 10 6.06 -6.26 25.11
N GLU A 11 6.02 -6.21 23.78
CA GLU A 11 7.17 -6.55 22.94
C GLU A 11 7.35 -5.55 21.80
N PHE A 12 8.56 -5.48 21.24
CA PHE A 12 8.88 -4.54 20.18
C PHE A 12 9.67 -5.22 19.06
N PRO A 13 9.04 -5.63 17.95
CA PRO A 13 9.73 -6.25 16.83
C PRO A 13 10.73 -5.29 16.15
N ALA A 14 10.44 -3.99 16.10
CA ALA A 14 11.37 -3.00 15.57
C ALA A 14 11.13 -1.61 16.17
N SER A 15 12.22 -0.86 16.41
CA SER A 15 12.14 0.51 16.88
C SER A 15 13.38 1.33 16.52
N LYS A 16 13.19 2.60 16.15
CA LYS A 16 14.26 3.60 16.08
C LYS A 16 13.92 4.67 17.12
N GLY A 17 14.29 4.40 18.36
CA GLY A 17 13.79 5.13 19.53
C GLY A 17 12.40 4.69 19.96
N ASN A 18 11.82 5.38 20.94
CA ASN A 18 10.49 5.08 21.45
C ASN A 18 9.97 6.28 22.24
N SER A 19 8.67 6.31 22.52
CA SER A 19 7.92 6.88 23.67
C SER A 19 8.62 7.75 24.75
N GLY A 20 9.89 7.54 25.10
CA GLY A 20 10.63 8.39 26.05
C GLY A 20 11.85 9.12 25.44
N THR A 21 12.04 9.08 24.12
CA THR A 21 13.13 9.78 23.44
C THR A 21 12.72 11.23 23.15
N THR A 22 13.63 12.17 23.40
CA THR A 22 13.46 13.58 23.05
C THR A 22 13.73 13.87 21.58
N SER A 23 14.22 12.87 20.84
CA SER A 23 14.48 12.93 19.39
C SER A 23 13.38 12.22 18.63
N GLU A 24 13.14 12.67 17.40
CA GLU A 24 12.27 12.04 16.41
C GLU A 24 12.55 10.54 16.32
N ALA A 25 11.50 9.75 16.50
CA ALA A 25 11.61 8.32 16.67
C ALA A 25 10.30 7.63 16.26
N TRP A 26 10.40 6.33 15.97
CA TRP A 26 9.27 5.47 15.65
C TRP A 26 9.43 4.08 16.25
N SER A 27 8.32 3.40 16.50
CA SER A 27 8.33 2.03 17.01
C SER A 27 7.09 1.24 16.63
N PHE A 28 7.30 -0.07 16.44
CA PHE A 28 6.24 -1.08 16.43
C PHE A 28 6.23 -1.77 17.79
N GLY A 29 5.11 -1.70 18.51
CA GLY A 29 4.89 -2.35 19.79
C GLY A 29 3.76 -3.36 19.71
N LEU A 30 3.91 -4.50 20.37
CA LEU A 30 2.90 -5.54 20.52
C LEU A 30 2.38 -5.54 21.95
N ARG A 31 1.06 -5.47 22.09
CA ARG A 31 0.37 -5.49 23.37
C ARG A 31 0.19 -6.90 23.88
N ASN A 32 0.23 -7.08 25.19
CA ASN A 32 -0.10 -8.37 25.77
C ASN A 32 -1.62 -8.60 25.82
N GLU A 33 -1.99 -9.86 26.04
CA GLU A 33 -3.38 -10.30 26.18
C GLU A 33 -4.13 -9.64 27.35
N GLY A 34 -3.40 -9.18 28.38
CA GLY A 34 -3.97 -8.53 29.56
C GLY A 34 -4.39 -7.07 29.35
N HIS A 35 -4.17 -6.50 28.16
CA HIS A 35 -4.61 -5.14 27.84
C HIS A 35 -6.15 -5.05 27.74
N ALA A 36 -6.76 -3.91 28.08
CA ALA A 36 -8.22 -3.75 28.06
C ALA A 36 -8.85 -4.01 26.68
N SER A 37 -8.13 -3.66 25.62
CA SER A 37 -8.48 -3.90 24.21
C SER A 37 -7.97 -5.23 23.66
N GLY A 38 -7.36 -6.08 24.51
CA GLY A 38 -6.71 -7.33 24.11
C GLY A 38 -5.36 -7.13 23.41
N PRO A 39 -4.79 -8.22 22.83
CA PRO A 39 -3.52 -8.16 22.13
C PRO A 39 -3.67 -7.44 20.79
N GLY A 40 -2.64 -6.69 20.39
CA GLY A 40 -2.69 -5.88 19.19
C GLY A 40 -1.37 -5.20 18.84
N LEU A 41 -1.40 -4.41 17.78
CA LEU A 41 -0.26 -3.69 17.20
C LEU A 41 -0.41 -2.19 17.48
N SER A 42 0.57 -1.62 18.17
CA SER A 42 0.69 -0.19 18.41
C SER A 42 1.86 0.36 17.60
N VAL A 43 1.59 1.23 16.64
CA VAL A 43 2.64 1.91 15.86
C VAL A 43 2.73 3.36 16.31
N ARG A 44 3.92 3.82 16.67
CA ARG A 44 4.10 5.13 17.31
C ARG A 44 5.20 5.92 16.64
N ALA A 45 5.06 7.23 16.67
CA ALA A 45 6.16 8.14 16.48
C ALA A 45 6.11 9.33 17.44
N ASN A 46 7.19 10.08 17.48
CA ASN A 46 7.25 11.32 18.22
C ASN A 46 8.08 12.33 17.44
N TYR A 47 7.81 13.62 17.63
CA TYR A 47 8.60 14.71 17.06
C TYR A 47 8.79 15.81 18.11
N ASN A 48 9.94 16.48 18.11
CA ASN A 48 10.37 17.40 19.16
C ASN A 48 9.92 18.85 18.92
N GLY A 49 8.94 19.06 18.05
CA GLY A 49 8.63 20.40 17.55
C GLY A 49 8.07 21.31 18.64
N LEU A 50 8.96 22.07 19.30
CA LEU A 50 8.75 23.20 20.24
C LEU A 50 9.28 23.02 21.69
N GLY A 51 10.16 22.05 21.96
CA GLY A 51 10.85 21.94 23.26
C GLY A 51 10.05 21.26 24.38
N ASP A 52 8.95 20.61 24.02
CA ASP A 52 8.27 19.59 24.81
C ASP A 52 8.05 18.34 23.93
N THR A 53 7.98 17.16 24.53
CA THR A 53 7.76 15.89 23.82
C THR A 53 6.34 15.82 23.27
N THR A 54 6.11 16.40 22.08
CA THR A 54 4.83 16.22 21.38
C THR A 54 4.81 14.83 20.76
N ARG A 55 3.93 13.96 21.28
CA ARG A 55 3.83 12.57 20.86
C ARG A 55 2.69 12.43 19.86
N LEU A 56 3.02 12.14 18.61
CA LEU A 56 2.03 11.77 17.60
C LEU A 56 1.93 10.25 17.54
N ASN A 57 0.92 9.73 18.21
CA ASN A 57 0.67 8.30 18.19
C ASN A 57 -0.39 8.00 17.12
N THR A 58 -0.11 7.11 16.17
CA THR A 58 -1.18 6.30 15.57
C THR A 58 -1.45 5.14 16.48
N ALA A 59 -2.11 5.47 17.56
CA ALA A 59 -2.52 4.48 18.51
C ALA A 59 -3.73 3.76 17.91
N THR A 60 -3.52 2.76 17.05
CA THR A 60 -4.52 1.72 16.80
C THR A 60 -4.49 0.77 17.95
N GLU A 61 -5.11 1.23 19.02
CA GLU A 61 -5.07 0.56 20.30
C GLU A 61 -6.10 -0.59 20.35
N GLY A 62 -6.96 -0.70 19.34
CA GLY A 62 -7.66 -1.92 18.97
C GLY A 62 -7.26 -2.35 17.56
N LEU A 63 -7.01 -3.63 17.38
CA LEU A 63 -7.31 -4.26 16.09
C LEU A 63 -8.68 -4.90 16.25
N THR A 64 -9.48 -4.95 15.19
CA THR A 64 -10.71 -5.75 15.24
C THR A 64 -10.36 -7.21 15.56
N GLU A 65 -11.33 -8.05 15.93
CA GLU A 65 -11.05 -9.48 16.17
C GLU A 65 -10.32 -10.14 14.99
N ALA A 66 -10.56 -9.68 13.76
CA ALA A 66 -9.88 -10.13 12.56
C ALA A 66 -8.47 -9.54 12.36
N GLY A 67 -8.17 -8.39 12.98
CA GLY A 67 -6.87 -7.74 12.89
C GLY A 67 -5.88 -8.14 14.01
N LYS A 68 -6.33 -8.75 15.11
CA LYS A 68 -5.47 -9.08 16.26
C LYS A 68 -4.20 -9.83 15.88
N VAL A 69 -3.09 -9.45 16.53
CA VAL A 69 -1.81 -10.17 16.41
C VAL A 69 -1.75 -11.26 17.47
N LEU A 70 -1.83 -12.51 17.02
CA LEU A 70 -1.81 -13.71 17.86
C LEU A 70 -0.47 -14.45 17.78
N ASP A 71 -0.18 -15.29 18.77
CA ASP A 71 1.02 -16.13 18.76
C ASP A 71 0.97 -17.19 17.65
N GLY A 72 2.13 -17.51 17.08
CA GLY A 72 2.31 -18.55 16.09
C GLY A 72 1.91 -18.18 14.65
N GLU A 73 1.29 -17.02 14.45
CA GLU A 73 0.82 -16.56 13.14
C GLU A 73 1.76 -15.51 12.52
N TRP A 74 1.94 -15.57 11.20
CA TRP A 74 2.74 -14.60 10.45
C TRP A 74 1.92 -13.36 10.09
N TYR A 75 2.47 -12.19 10.36
CA TYR A 75 1.89 -10.90 9.98
C TYR A 75 2.90 -10.08 9.18
N HIS A 76 2.43 -9.46 8.10
CA HIS A 76 3.16 -8.39 7.45
C HIS A 76 2.82 -7.08 8.14
N ILE A 77 3.82 -6.34 8.60
CA ILE A 77 3.65 -5.02 9.20
C ILE A 77 4.51 -4.00 8.46
N ALA A 78 3.97 -2.81 8.24
CA ALA A 78 4.71 -1.70 7.65
C ALA A 78 4.28 -0.36 8.28
N LEU A 79 5.18 0.62 8.14
CA LEU A 79 4.97 2.00 8.55
C LEU A 79 5.42 2.88 7.40
N VAL A 80 4.51 3.73 6.92
CA VAL A 80 4.80 4.76 5.94
C VAL A 80 4.83 6.10 6.65
N ILE A 81 5.91 6.86 6.43
CA ILE A 81 6.05 8.25 6.86
C ILE A 81 6.36 9.06 5.60
N ASP A 82 5.52 10.05 5.29
CA ASP A 82 5.74 11.00 4.21
C ASP A 82 5.88 12.40 4.80
N GLN A 83 7.10 12.94 4.77
CA GLN A 83 7.41 14.26 5.30
C GLN A 83 6.85 15.40 4.42
N THR A 84 6.52 15.12 3.15
CA THR A 84 6.02 16.12 2.21
C THR A 84 4.54 16.39 2.45
N THR A 85 3.76 15.33 2.68
CA THR A 85 2.32 15.42 2.98
C THR A 85 2.02 15.44 4.48
N GLY A 86 2.99 15.06 5.31
CA GLY A 86 2.84 14.86 6.74
C GLY A 86 2.19 13.52 7.11
N LEU A 87 1.94 12.65 6.13
CA LEU A 87 1.30 11.35 6.35
C LEU A 87 2.14 10.48 7.28
N PHE A 88 1.47 9.85 8.23
CA PHE A 88 2.00 8.69 8.93
C PHE A 88 0.92 7.60 8.88
N GLN A 89 1.28 6.38 8.51
CA GLN A 89 0.28 5.34 8.33
C GLN A 89 0.87 3.97 8.59
N ALA A 90 0.21 3.21 9.46
CA ALA A 90 0.56 1.83 9.74
C ALA A 90 -0.20 0.88 8.81
N TYR A 91 0.41 -0.27 8.50
CA TYR A 91 -0.19 -1.32 7.69
C TYR A 91 -0.03 -2.67 8.38
N ILE A 92 -1.08 -3.49 8.35
CA ILE A 92 -1.05 -4.89 8.76
C ILE A 92 -1.70 -5.72 7.66
N ASN A 93 -0.98 -6.74 7.19
CA ASN A 93 -1.42 -7.63 6.11
C ASN A 93 -1.94 -6.86 4.87
N GLY A 94 -1.21 -5.81 4.48
CA GLY A 94 -1.56 -4.95 3.34
C GLY A 94 -2.64 -3.90 3.61
N VAL A 95 -3.36 -3.97 4.75
CA VAL A 95 -4.44 -3.03 5.09
C VAL A 95 -3.89 -1.87 5.90
N GLY A 96 -4.05 -0.64 5.38
CA GLY A 96 -3.62 0.58 6.05
C GLY A 96 -4.59 1.07 7.13
N SER A 97 -4.06 1.74 8.15
CA SER A 97 -4.82 2.29 9.28
C SER A 97 -5.83 3.37 8.92
N GLY A 98 -5.70 3.98 7.73
CA GLY A 98 -6.46 5.16 7.35
C GLY A 98 -5.97 6.42 8.09
N PRO A 99 -6.53 7.59 7.72
CA PRO A 99 -6.08 8.89 8.22
C PRO A 99 -6.32 9.08 9.73
N ASP A 100 -7.32 8.41 10.28
CA ASP A 100 -7.73 8.52 11.68
C ASP A 100 -7.36 7.28 12.52
N GLY A 101 -6.69 6.29 11.93
CA GLY A 101 -6.38 5.03 12.62
C GLY A 101 -7.58 4.09 12.80
N ASP A 102 -8.68 4.31 12.09
CA ASP A 102 -9.88 3.49 12.13
C ASP A 102 -10.24 3.04 10.71
N ASN A 103 -9.90 1.79 10.37
CA ASN A 103 -10.14 1.23 9.04
C ASN A 103 -10.08 -0.30 9.03
N SER A 104 -11.23 -0.96 8.95
CA SER A 104 -11.38 -2.41 8.73
C SER A 104 -10.68 -3.29 9.78
N LEU A 105 -9.37 -3.52 9.66
CA LEU A 105 -8.56 -4.28 10.64
C LEU A 105 -8.16 -3.43 11.85
N TRP A 106 -8.24 -2.11 11.70
CA TRP A 106 -7.80 -1.11 12.67
C TRP A 106 -8.99 -0.51 13.42
N ASP A 107 -8.87 -0.38 14.74
CA ASP A 107 -9.90 0.17 15.63
C ASP A 107 -9.28 1.23 16.56
N SER A 108 -9.82 2.45 16.48
CA SER A 108 -9.38 3.62 17.26
C SER A 108 -10.03 3.70 18.66
N ASN A 109 -10.36 2.58 19.30
CA ASN A 109 -11.07 2.57 20.59
C ASN A 109 -10.29 3.26 21.75
N GLU A 110 -9.05 3.69 21.53
CA GLU A 110 -8.35 4.66 22.38
C GLU A 110 -7.90 5.88 21.54
N THR A 111 -7.62 7.00 22.22
CA THR A 111 -7.40 8.32 21.62
C THR A 111 -6.48 8.28 20.39
N SER A 112 -7.10 8.28 19.21
CA SER A 112 -6.40 8.48 17.94
C SER A 112 -6.10 9.97 17.80
N TYR A 113 -4.83 10.29 17.73
CA TYR A 113 -4.36 11.65 17.49
C TYR A 113 -4.19 11.80 15.99
N SER A 114 -4.88 12.78 15.41
CA SER A 114 -4.81 13.15 13.98
C SER A 114 -3.39 12.98 13.44
N VAL A 115 -3.27 12.19 12.38
CA VAL A 115 -2.00 11.62 11.96
C VAL A 115 -1.36 12.49 10.87
N THR A 116 -0.98 13.70 11.24
CA THR A 116 -0.28 14.60 10.32
C THR A 116 0.87 15.27 11.05
N PHE A 117 2.10 15.01 10.58
CA PHE A 117 3.26 15.79 10.98
C PHE A 117 3.24 17.18 10.37
N PRO A 118 3.89 18.17 11.01
CA PRO A 118 4.24 19.41 10.35
C PRO A 118 4.98 19.14 9.04
N THR A 119 4.55 19.80 7.96
CA THR A 119 5.15 19.75 6.62
C THR A 119 6.12 20.91 6.37
N ASP A 120 6.48 21.64 7.43
CA ASP A 120 7.39 22.80 7.38
C ASP A 120 8.88 22.42 7.41
N GLY A 121 9.19 21.12 7.27
CA GLY A 121 10.55 20.58 7.29
C GLY A 121 11.14 20.47 8.70
N THR A 122 10.35 20.62 9.76
CA THR A 122 10.84 20.51 11.15
C THR A 122 10.91 19.08 11.67
N VAL A 123 10.30 18.11 10.98
CA VAL A 123 10.30 16.69 11.37
C VAL A 123 11.32 15.92 10.53
N ASP A 124 12.35 15.40 11.20
CA ASP A 124 13.39 14.59 10.58
C ASP A 124 13.70 13.34 11.40
N PHE A 125 13.60 12.16 10.78
CA PHE A 125 13.88 10.87 11.41
C PHE A 125 15.33 10.42 11.23
N ASP A 126 16.19 11.18 10.55
CA ASP A 126 17.64 10.95 10.52
C ASP A 126 18.30 11.39 11.83
N THR A 127 17.92 10.71 12.91
CA THR A 127 18.43 10.97 14.25
C THR A 127 19.57 10.01 14.61
N ALA A 128 20.42 10.42 15.55
CA ALA A 128 21.48 9.57 16.11
C ALA A 128 20.94 8.39 16.95
N VAL A 129 19.62 8.25 17.11
CA VAL A 129 19.00 7.15 17.84
C VAL A 129 19.15 5.85 17.03
N SER A 130 19.65 4.80 17.67
CA SER A 130 19.84 3.50 17.03
C SER A 130 18.52 2.86 16.61
N LEU A 131 18.55 2.22 15.45
CA LEU A 131 17.57 1.22 15.06
C LEU A 131 17.84 -0.09 15.80
N TYR A 132 16.80 -0.66 16.40
CA TYR A 132 16.79 -1.97 17.03
C TYR A 132 15.77 -2.88 16.34
N LEU A 133 16.19 -4.10 16.06
CA LEU A 133 15.30 -5.22 15.79
C LEU A 133 15.18 -6.06 17.06
N GLY A 134 13.94 -6.38 17.41
CA GLY A 134 13.59 -7.22 18.54
C GLY A 134 13.69 -6.59 19.93
N ALA A 135 13.72 -5.26 20.04
CA ALA A 135 13.58 -4.56 21.32
C ALA A 135 13.13 -3.10 21.13
N ALA A 136 12.63 -2.50 22.20
CA ALA A 136 12.46 -1.05 22.29
C ALA A 136 13.80 -0.38 22.57
N GLY A 137 14.17 0.59 21.74
CA GLY A 137 15.26 1.53 22.04
C GLY A 137 14.80 2.61 23.02
N THR A 138 15.49 2.73 24.15
CA THR A 138 15.27 3.81 25.14
C THR A 138 16.56 4.60 25.35
N ALA A 139 16.46 5.76 26.01
CA ALA A 139 17.63 6.56 26.38
C ALA A 139 18.64 5.81 27.26
N THR A 140 18.22 4.74 27.95
CA THR A 140 19.05 3.96 28.89
C THR A 140 19.42 2.56 28.37
N GLY A 141 19.04 2.21 27.14
CA GLY A 141 19.39 0.92 26.52
C GLY A 141 18.19 0.23 25.85
N ARG A 142 18.11 -1.09 26.01
CA ARG A 142 17.09 -1.95 25.39
C ARG A 142 16.08 -2.41 26.43
N SER A 143 14.79 -2.41 26.11
CA SER A 143 13.72 -2.98 26.94
C SER A 143 12.67 -3.71 26.09
N SER A 144 11.78 -4.45 26.75
CA SER A 144 10.62 -5.10 26.10
C SER A 144 11.01 -5.95 24.88
N PRO A 145 11.86 -6.99 25.08
CA PRO A 145 12.39 -7.80 24.00
C PRO A 145 11.27 -8.51 23.25
N TYR A 146 11.42 -8.60 21.93
CA TYR A 146 10.55 -9.39 21.08
C TYR A 146 10.90 -10.87 21.17
N LYS A 147 9.87 -11.71 21.24
CA LYS A 147 9.99 -13.16 21.28
C LYS A 147 9.25 -13.73 20.06
N GLY A 148 10.02 -14.16 19.08
CA GLY A 148 9.49 -14.68 17.84
C GLY A 148 10.47 -14.56 16.69
N ASP A 149 9.94 -14.73 15.49
CA ASP A 149 10.67 -14.66 14.23
C ASP A 149 10.38 -13.33 13.51
N ILE A 150 11.41 -12.83 12.80
CA ILE A 150 11.33 -11.69 11.88
C ILE A 150 11.93 -12.16 10.55
N ASP A 151 11.27 -11.82 9.45
CA ASP A 151 11.77 -12.08 8.10
C ASP A 151 11.50 -10.89 7.16
N ASP A 152 12.25 -10.79 6.07
CA ASP A 152 12.13 -9.76 5.02
C ASP A 152 12.05 -8.32 5.59
N PHE A 153 13.04 -7.95 6.42
CA PHE A 153 13.14 -6.59 6.94
C PHE A 153 13.75 -5.65 5.90
N ALA A 154 13.06 -4.55 5.61
CA ALA A 154 13.53 -3.51 4.68
C ALA A 154 13.16 -2.10 5.16
N ILE A 155 13.91 -1.11 4.69
CA ILE A 155 13.68 0.32 4.90
C ILE A 155 13.90 1.02 3.56
N TRP A 156 12.99 1.93 3.22
CA TRP A 156 13.05 2.75 2.02
C TRP A 156 13.35 4.20 2.38
N THR A 157 14.00 4.91 1.45
CA THR A 157 14.25 6.36 1.55
C THR A 157 13.09 7.20 0.99
N ARG A 158 11.98 6.56 0.62
CA ARG A 158 10.75 7.19 0.13
C ARG A 158 9.53 6.58 0.82
N ALA A 159 8.43 7.32 0.84
CA ALA A 159 7.14 6.76 1.20
C ALA A 159 6.68 5.76 0.14
N LEU A 160 6.22 4.59 0.58
CA LEU A 160 5.57 3.61 -0.29
C LEU A 160 4.07 3.90 -0.36
N SER A 161 3.46 3.68 -1.53
CA SER A 161 2.01 3.75 -1.73
C SER A 161 1.32 2.56 -1.06
N ALA A 162 0.00 2.69 -0.83
CA ALA A 162 -0.80 1.58 -0.29
C ALA A 162 -0.77 0.33 -1.21
N ALA A 163 -0.68 0.54 -2.53
CA ALA A 163 -0.61 -0.55 -3.50
C ALA A 163 0.74 -1.29 -3.42
N GLU A 164 1.85 -0.56 -3.26
CA GLU A 164 3.18 -1.17 -3.10
C GLU A 164 3.23 -2.02 -1.82
N ILE A 165 2.66 -1.53 -0.72
CA ILE A 165 2.58 -2.29 0.53
C ILE A 165 1.73 -3.55 0.37
N LEU A 166 0.60 -3.46 -0.36
CA LEU A 166 -0.25 -4.62 -0.65
C LEU A 166 0.48 -5.65 -1.52
N ALA A 167 1.23 -5.21 -2.53
CA ALA A 167 2.01 -6.09 -3.39
C ALA A 167 3.09 -6.84 -2.59
N ILE A 168 3.82 -6.16 -1.70
CA ILE A 168 4.80 -6.79 -0.81
C ILE A 168 4.12 -7.85 0.08
N TYR A 169 2.96 -7.53 0.66
CA TYR A 169 2.18 -8.51 1.44
C TYR A 169 1.77 -9.74 0.61
N GLN A 170 1.48 -9.56 -0.68
CA GLN A 170 1.13 -10.64 -1.60
C GLN A 170 2.34 -11.41 -2.15
N GLY A 171 3.56 -11.08 -1.70
CA GLY A 171 4.79 -11.79 -2.06
C GLY A 171 5.59 -11.15 -3.19
N ALA A 172 5.37 -9.87 -3.51
CA ALA A 172 6.32 -9.13 -4.32
C ALA A 172 7.69 -9.07 -3.61
N ASP A 173 8.76 -9.12 -4.41
CA ASP A 173 10.12 -9.05 -3.87
C ASP A 173 10.36 -7.66 -3.24
N ILE A 174 10.85 -7.66 -2.00
CA ILE A 174 11.16 -6.44 -1.23
C ILE A 174 12.39 -5.69 -1.78
N LEU A 175 13.24 -6.37 -2.56
CA LEU A 175 14.43 -5.82 -3.21
C LEU A 175 14.26 -5.64 -4.71
N ALA A 176 13.18 -6.16 -5.29
CA ALA A 176 12.73 -5.56 -6.52
C ALA A 176 12.49 -4.10 -6.16
N PRO A 177 13.11 -3.15 -6.87
CA PRO A 177 12.52 -1.84 -6.83
C PRO A 177 11.06 -2.10 -7.23
N GLN A 178 10.09 -1.53 -6.51
CA GLN A 178 8.76 -1.39 -7.09
C GLN A 178 8.93 -0.36 -8.22
N ASP A 179 9.68 -0.81 -9.23
CA ASP A 179 9.86 -0.32 -10.56
C ASP A 179 8.46 -0.49 -11.12
N ASP A 180 7.76 0.62 -11.33
CA ASP A 180 7.32 0.89 -12.67
C ASP A 180 6.67 -0.37 -13.31
N ILE A 181 5.51 -0.79 -12.78
CA ILE A 181 4.74 -1.90 -13.38
C ILE A 181 4.51 -1.51 -14.82
N PRO A 182 5.06 -2.24 -15.83
CA PRO A 182 5.05 -1.73 -17.20
C PRO A 182 3.62 -1.44 -17.66
N GLY A 183 3.31 -0.16 -17.91
CA GLY A 183 1.95 0.28 -18.21
C GLY A 183 1.21 1.03 -17.10
N ASP A 184 1.73 1.07 -15.86
CA ASP A 184 1.15 1.77 -14.70
C ASP A 184 1.80 3.15 -14.57
N ALA A 185 1.25 4.12 -15.31
CA ALA A 185 1.75 5.49 -15.33
C ALA A 185 1.31 6.29 -14.10
N ASP A 186 0.30 5.83 -13.35
CA ASP A 186 -0.16 6.50 -12.13
C ASP A 186 0.35 5.92 -10.81
N GLY A 187 1.05 4.78 -10.88
CA GLY A 187 1.68 4.11 -9.75
C GLY A 187 0.67 3.53 -8.78
N ASN A 188 -0.58 3.32 -9.21
CA ASN A 188 -1.65 2.80 -8.36
C ASN A 188 -1.62 1.26 -8.23
N GLY A 189 -0.69 0.59 -8.92
CA GLY A 189 -0.56 -0.86 -8.94
C GLY A 189 -1.54 -1.56 -9.89
N ILE A 190 -2.20 -0.86 -10.80
CA ILE A 190 -3.23 -1.40 -11.70
C ILE A 190 -3.11 -0.75 -13.07
N VAL A 191 -2.80 -1.55 -14.09
CA VAL A 191 -2.74 -1.06 -15.47
C VAL A 191 -4.14 -0.98 -16.07
N ASN A 192 -4.69 0.23 -16.17
CA ASN A 192 -6.06 0.49 -16.62
C ASN A 192 -6.20 1.77 -17.48
N ASP A 193 -7.43 2.26 -17.60
CA ASP A 193 -7.76 3.44 -18.40
C ASP A 193 -7.16 4.75 -17.88
N ALA A 194 -6.87 4.85 -16.58
CA ALA A 194 -6.15 5.98 -15.99
C ALA A 194 -4.73 6.10 -16.56
N ASP A 195 -4.03 4.98 -16.72
CA ASP A 195 -2.67 4.96 -17.27
C ASP A 195 -2.67 5.26 -18.76
N ALA A 196 -3.62 4.67 -19.49
CA ALA A 196 -3.76 4.97 -20.92
C ALA A 196 -4.08 6.44 -21.16
N LYS A 197 -4.84 7.07 -20.25
CA LYS A 197 -5.11 8.49 -20.29
C LYS A 197 -3.83 9.31 -20.06
N ARG A 198 -3.00 8.99 -19.07
CA ARG A 198 -1.71 9.69 -18.84
C ARG A 198 -0.76 9.56 -20.03
N LEU A 199 -0.63 8.36 -20.57
CA LEU A 199 0.16 8.11 -21.78
C LEU A 199 -0.38 8.94 -22.96
N ALA A 200 -1.70 8.99 -23.15
CA ALA A 200 -2.32 9.75 -24.22
C ALA A 200 -2.16 11.28 -24.05
N GLU A 201 -2.21 11.78 -22.81
CA GLU A 201 -1.98 13.20 -22.48
C GLU A 201 -0.57 13.66 -22.85
N ASN A 202 0.41 12.76 -22.77
CA ASN A 202 1.81 13.04 -23.07
C ASN A 202 2.28 12.45 -24.41
N TRP A 203 1.36 12.02 -25.27
CA TRP A 203 1.70 11.36 -26.53
C TRP A 203 2.62 12.22 -27.42
N GLY A 204 3.73 11.64 -27.85
CA GLY A 204 4.74 12.31 -28.66
C GLY A 204 5.64 13.26 -27.87
N ALA A 205 5.60 13.24 -26.53
CA ALA A 205 6.53 14.00 -25.71
C ALA A 205 7.96 13.51 -25.95
N THR A 206 8.87 14.46 -26.19
CA THR A 206 10.32 14.23 -26.30
C THR A 206 11.11 15.08 -25.30
N VAL A 207 10.40 15.71 -24.35
CA VAL A 207 10.95 16.42 -23.21
C VAL A 207 10.08 16.13 -21.99
N LEU A 208 10.70 16.01 -20.83
CA LEU A 208 10.00 15.86 -19.56
C LEU A 208 9.18 17.15 -19.30
N ASN A 209 7.90 16.98 -19.00
CA ASN A 209 6.99 18.08 -18.65
C ASN A 209 7.10 18.38 -17.15
N ASP A 210 7.21 19.65 -16.77
CA ASP A 210 7.29 20.12 -15.37
C ASP A 210 6.10 19.69 -14.48
N THR A 211 5.01 19.18 -15.08
CA THR A 211 3.86 18.60 -14.38
C THR A 211 4.17 17.24 -13.75
N TYR A 212 5.15 16.50 -14.29
CA TYR A 212 5.51 15.15 -13.87
C TYR A 212 6.97 15.10 -13.40
N ALA A 213 7.24 14.24 -12.42
CA ALA A 213 8.58 14.07 -11.86
C ALA A 213 9.45 13.13 -12.72
N THR A 214 8.83 12.20 -13.46
CA THR A 214 9.55 11.19 -14.25
C THR A 214 8.96 10.96 -15.64
N TRP A 215 9.77 10.36 -16.52
CA TRP A 215 9.33 9.88 -17.84
C TRP A 215 8.28 8.76 -17.74
N TRP A 216 8.39 7.95 -16.69
CA TRP A 216 7.45 6.87 -16.42
C TRP A 216 6.02 7.39 -16.20
N GLU A 217 5.86 8.46 -15.41
CA GLU A 217 4.56 9.07 -15.14
C GLU A 217 3.91 9.69 -16.39
N MET A 218 4.72 10.03 -17.39
CA MET A 218 4.28 10.49 -18.71
C MET A 218 3.92 9.32 -19.65
N GLY A 219 4.13 8.07 -19.22
CA GLY A 219 3.87 6.88 -20.01
C GLY A 219 4.99 6.52 -20.99
N ASP A 220 6.25 6.87 -20.70
CA ASP A 220 7.43 6.27 -21.35
C ASP A 220 7.83 5.03 -20.55
N PHE A 221 7.39 3.86 -21.03
CA PHE A 221 7.56 2.58 -20.35
C PHE A 221 8.76 1.79 -20.88
N ASN A 222 9.37 2.23 -21.99
CA ASN A 222 10.56 1.58 -22.56
C ASN A 222 11.88 2.34 -22.25
N GLY A 223 11.78 3.55 -21.68
CA GLY A 223 12.90 4.38 -21.25
C GLY A 223 13.66 5.08 -22.38
N ASP A 224 13.04 5.25 -23.55
CA ASP A 224 13.65 5.91 -24.71
C ASP A 224 13.50 7.45 -24.70
N ASN A 225 12.85 8.00 -23.67
CA ASN A 225 12.50 9.40 -23.50
C ASN A 225 11.56 9.94 -24.59
N VAL A 226 10.76 9.05 -25.20
CA VAL A 226 9.76 9.40 -26.21
C VAL A 226 8.47 8.61 -26.00
N VAL A 227 7.41 9.27 -25.54
CA VAL A 227 6.10 8.61 -25.38
C VAL A 227 5.48 8.31 -26.75
N ASN A 228 5.43 7.04 -27.15
CA ASN A 228 4.96 6.63 -28.47
C ASN A 228 4.26 5.25 -28.50
N ALA A 229 4.12 4.68 -29.70
CA ALA A 229 3.45 3.40 -29.90
C ALA A 229 4.16 2.22 -29.21
N ALA A 230 5.47 2.31 -28.97
CA ALA A 230 6.20 1.33 -28.19
C ALA A 230 5.67 1.27 -26.76
N ASP A 231 5.44 2.42 -26.13
CA ASP A 231 4.92 2.48 -24.76
C ASP A 231 3.47 2.04 -24.68
N ALA A 232 2.64 2.46 -25.64
CA ALA A 232 1.26 1.96 -25.71
C ALA A 232 1.21 0.44 -25.89
N SER A 233 2.19 -0.16 -26.57
CA SER A 233 2.28 -1.62 -26.70
C SER A 233 2.64 -2.30 -25.39
N ILE A 234 3.48 -1.66 -24.56
CA ILE A 234 3.82 -2.14 -23.21
C ILE A 234 2.60 -2.04 -22.29
N LEU A 235 1.91 -0.89 -22.29
CA LEU A 235 0.68 -0.70 -21.54
C LEU A 235 -0.39 -1.73 -21.92
N ALA A 236 -0.61 -1.93 -23.23
CA ALA A 236 -1.58 -2.90 -23.72
C ALA A 236 -1.20 -4.34 -23.36
N ALA A 237 0.09 -4.68 -23.38
CA ALA A 237 0.57 -6.02 -23.01
C ALA A 237 0.34 -6.34 -21.53
N ASN A 238 0.26 -5.32 -20.68
CA ASN A 238 0.05 -5.47 -19.25
C ASN A 238 -1.36 -5.04 -18.82
N TRP A 239 -2.29 -4.81 -19.75
CA TRP A 239 -3.63 -4.36 -19.44
C TRP A 239 -4.36 -5.29 -18.46
N GLY A 240 -4.91 -4.72 -17.40
CA GLY A 240 -5.60 -5.47 -16.35
C GLY A 240 -4.67 -6.10 -15.30
N TRP A 241 -3.36 -5.87 -15.38
CA TRP A 241 -2.45 -6.18 -14.26
C TRP A 241 -2.96 -5.50 -12.98
N GLY A 242 -2.87 -6.20 -11.85
CA GLY A 242 -3.35 -5.68 -10.55
C GLY A 242 -4.86 -5.79 -10.31
N THR A 243 -5.65 -6.15 -11.32
CA THR A 243 -7.08 -6.44 -11.12
C THR A 243 -7.28 -7.88 -10.64
N SER A 244 -7.79 -8.05 -9.41
CA SER A 244 -8.22 -9.35 -8.90
C SER A 244 -9.64 -9.66 -9.40
N GLY A 245 -9.75 -10.12 -10.64
CA GLY A 245 -11.01 -10.56 -11.23
C GLY A 245 -10.82 -11.08 -12.64
N GLU A 246 -11.20 -12.34 -12.88
CA GLU A 246 -11.20 -12.93 -14.21
C GLU A 246 -11.91 -12.01 -15.23
N ALA A 247 -11.19 -11.64 -16.28
CA ALA A 247 -11.73 -10.90 -17.40
C ALA A 247 -12.77 -11.77 -18.13
N THR A 248 -14.06 -11.63 -17.81
CA THR A 248 -15.12 -12.10 -18.70
C THR A 248 -15.25 -11.11 -19.87
N ALA A 249 -14.36 -11.22 -20.85
CA ALA A 249 -14.55 -10.58 -22.13
C ALA A 249 -15.75 -11.23 -22.83
N SER A 250 -16.94 -10.65 -22.65
CA SER A 250 -18.09 -10.97 -23.50
C SER A 250 -17.85 -10.32 -24.86
N VAL A 251 -17.17 -11.05 -25.75
CA VAL A 251 -17.13 -10.72 -27.17
C VAL A 251 -18.54 -10.93 -27.72
N PRO A 252 -19.25 -9.90 -28.24
CA PRO A 252 -20.53 -10.11 -28.90
C PRO A 252 -20.27 -10.72 -30.26
N GLU A 253 -20.62 -12.00 -30.47
CA GLU A 253 -20.55 -12.60 -31.79
C GLU A 253 -21.66 -12.03 -32.71
N PRO A 254 -21.31 -11.40 -33.85
CA PRO A 254 -22.28 -10.93 -34.83
C PRO A 254 -22.78 -12.14 -35.64
N GLY A 255 -23.89 -12.78 -35.26
CA GLY A 255 -24.42 -13.85 -36.12
C GLY A 255 -25.71 -14.55 -35.70
N VAL A 256 -26.02 -14.65 -34.41
CA VAL A 256 -27.15 -15.51 -33.99
C VAL A 256 -28.51 -14.90 -34.32
N LEU A 257 -28.65 -13.56 -34.26
CA LEU A 257 -29.90 -12.88 -34.62
C LEU A 257 -30.21 -12.93 -36.13
N ALA A 258 -29.19 -12.92 -36.99
CA ALA A 258 -29.38 -12.98 -38.44
C ALA A 258 -29.82 -14.39 -38.90
N LEU A 259 -29.35 -15.45 -38.23
CA LEU A 259 -29.72 -16.83 -38.55
C LEU A 259 -31.18 -17.15 -38.19
N LEU A 260 -31.69 -16.57 -37.09
CA LEU A 260 -33.06 -16.80 -36.61
C LEU A 260 -34.12 -16.07 -37.46
N ILE A 261 -33.80 -14.91 -38.04
CA ILE A 261 -34.73 -14.17 -38.92
C ILE A 261 -34.80 -14.82 -40.32
N GLY A 262 -33.69 -15.38 -40.82
CA GLY A 262 -33.67 -16.09 -42.11
C GLY A 262 -34.53 -17.36 -42.15
N LEU A 263 -34.62 -18.08 -41.03
CA LEU A 263 -35.41 -19.31 -40.93
C LEU A 263 -36.93 -19.06 -40.88
N VAL A 264 -37.38 -17.93 -40.34
CA VAL A 264 -38.82 -17.59 -40.28
C VAL A 264 -39.34 -17.10 -41.63
N CYS A 265 -38.52 -16.42 -42.44
CA CYS A 265 -38.91 -15.95 -43.78
C CYS A 265 -39.02 -17.07 -44.82
N LEU A 266 -38.35 -18.22 -44.65
CA LEU A 266 -38.52 -19.37 -45.54
C LEU A 266 -39.81 -20.16 -45.28
N MET A 267 -40.44 -20.02 -44.11
CA MET A 267 -41.65 -20.78 -43.75
C MET A 267 -42.96 -20.10 -44.15
N THR A 268 -42.94 -18.85 -44.63
CA THR A 268 -44.17 -18.06 -44.88
C THR A 268 -44.46 -17.75 -46.35
N THR A 269 -43.77 -18.35 -47.32
CA THR A 269 -44.15 -18.15 -48.74
C THR A 269 -45.35 -19.02 -49.14
N PRO A 270 -46.51 -18.44 -49.50
CA PRO A 270 -47.65 -19.20 -49.99
C PRO A 270 -47.42 -19.61 -51.45
N ARG A 271 -47.48 -20.91 -51.74
CA ARG A 271 -47.50 -21.44 -53.11
C ARG A 271 -48.79 -21.01 -53.82
N GLY A 272 -48.72 -19.90 -54.56
CA GLY A 272 -49.76 -19.44 -55.47
C GLY A 272 -49.83 -20.31 -56.72
N ARG A 273 -50.84 -21.18 -56.79
CA ARG A 273 -51.24 -21.99 -57.94
C ARG A 273 -51.83 -21.06 -59.01
N LYS A 274 -51.27 -21.01 -60.22
CA LYS A 274 -51.97 -20.45 -61.40
C LYS A 274 -52.24 -21.56 -62.42
N ARG A 275 -53.47 -21.48 -62.93
CA ARG A 275 -54.11 -22.32 -63.94
C ARG A 275 -53.44 -22.17 -65.30
#